data_AF-A0A9D5HER8-F1
#
_entry.id   AF-A0A9D5HER8-F1
#
_cell.length_a   1.000
_cell.length_b   1.000
_cell.length_c   1.000
_cell.angle_alpha   90.00
_cell.angle_beta   90.00
_cell.angle_gamma   90.00
#
_symmetry.space_group_name_H-M   'P 1'
#
loop_
_entity.id
_entity.type
_entity.pdbx_description
1 polymer ?
#
loop_
_entity_poly.entity_id
_entity_poly.type
_entity_poly.pdbx_seq_one_letter_code
_entity_poly.pdbx_strand_id
1 'polypeptide(L)'
;MANALSLDEKFDSITKDFRSIESIFQMLKPAICALLEKGIKVLIITLGSYGVFLCSTEGLDFMNQALNRRTASSSSKQLYELVNKNRLANQFLHSIKTRPESSLHAYHFPSLPASVVSLTGAGDCLVGGILASICAGMDVMQSTAVGIAVAKAAVEAESNVPTKDSLKTVRDEAVNILAAAKPLVFN
;
A
#
# COMPACT_ATOMS: atom_id res chain seq x y z
N MET A 1 1.05 -11.91 16.39
CA MET A 1 1.48 -13.31 16.49
C MET A 1 0.72 -14.12 15.46
N ALA A 2 1.40 -14.62 14.43
CA ALA A 2 0.86 -15.63 13.52
C ALA A 2 1.75 -16.86 13.68
N ASN A 3 1.22 -17.92 14.29
CA ASN A 3 1.88 -19.21 14.29
C ASN A 3 1.63 -19.86 12.92
N ALA A 4 2.69 -19.99 12.11
CA ALA A 4 2.65 -20.82 10.91
C ALA A 4 2.86 -22.28 11.33
N LEU A 5 1.81 -23.09 11.20
CA LEU A 5 1.94 -24.54 11.20
C LEU A 5 2.49 -24.95 9.82
N SER A 6 3.80 -24.94 9.64
CA SER A 6 4.41 -25.65 8.52
C SER A 6 4.48 -27.12 8.88
N LEU A 7 3.55 -27.92 8.37
CA LEU A 7 3.81 -29.34 8.11
C LEU A 7 5.03 -29.43 7.18
N ASP A 8 5.83 -30.47 7.36
CA ASP A 8 7.12 -30.81 6.73
C ASP A 8 7.13 -30.90 5.19
N GLU A 9 6.42 -30.03 4.48
CA GLU A 9 6.69 -29.76 3.09
C GLU A 9 7.84 -28.77 3.03
N LYS A 10 9.03 -29.29 2.67
CA LYS A 10 10.16 -28.47 2.21
C LYS A 10 9.66 -27.63 1.04
N PHE A 11 9.25 -26.40 1.33
CA PHE A 11 9.18 -25.38 0.30
C PHE A 11 10.61 -25.22 -0.23
N ASP A 12 10.82 -25.55 -1.50
CA ASP A 12 12.04 -25.19 -2.18
C ASP A 12 12.23 -23.70 -1.94
N SER A 13 13.35 -23.35 -1.30
CA SER A 13 13.73 -21.97 -1.10
C SER A 13 13.63 -21.32 -2.47
N ILE A 14 12.75 -20.32 -2.61
CA ILE A 14 12.66 -19.53 -3.83
C ILE A 14 14.08 -19.00 -4.05
N THR A 15 14.82 -19.67 -4.93
CA THR A 15 16.07 -19.17 -5.47
C THR A 15 15.77 -17.76 -5.91
N LYS A 16 16.71 -16.85 -5.67
CA LYS A 16 16.64 -15.43 -6.04
C LYS A 16 16.58 -15.29 -7.58
N ASP A 17 15.60 -15.89 -8.22
CA ASP A 17 15.23 -15.61 -9.58
C ASP A 17 14.82 -14.15 -9.55
N PHE A 18 15.52 -13.35 -10.34
CA PHE A 18 15.19 -11.98 -10.64
C PHE A 18 13.87 -11.95 -11.42
N ARG A 19 12.77 -12.34 -10.77
CA ARG A 19 11.43 -12.28 -11.33
C ARG A 19 11.03 -10.82 -11.38
N SER A 20 10.59 -10.39 -12.56
CA SER A 20 10.02 -9.05 -12.70
C SER A 20 8.78 -8.93 -11.81
N ILE A 21 8.41 -7.70 -11.47
CA ILE A 21 7.20 -7.41 -10.69
C ILE A 21 5.96 -8.01 -11.36
N GLU A 22 5.91 -7.98 -12.69
CA GLU A 22 4.84 -8.57 -13.49
C GLU A 22 4.81 -10.10 -13.36
N SER A 23 5.97 -10.76 -13.34
CA SER A 23 6.05 -12.21 -13.13
C SER A 23 5.53 -12.62 -11.74
N ILE A 24 5.91 -11.86 -10.70
CA ILE A 24 5.39 -12.08 -9.33
C ILE A 24 3.88 -11.86 -9.30
N PHE A 25 3.39 -10.81 -9.96
CA PHE A 25 1.95 -10.54 -10.04
C PHE A 25 1.19 -11.67 -10.75
N GLN A 26 1.68 -12.14 -11.91
CA GLN A 26 1.06 -13.25 -12.64
C GLN A 26 1.03 -14.55 -11.82
N MET A 27 2.07 -14.80 -11.04
CA MET A 27 2.11 -15.94 -10.11
C MET A 27 1.04 -15.83 -9.01
N LEU A 28 0.83 -14.63 -8.45
CA LEU A 28 -0.14 -14.39 -7.37
C LEU A 28 -1.58 -14.18 -7.88
N LYS A 29 -1.75 -13.85 -9.15
CA LYS A 29 -3.03 -13.50 -9.79
C LYS A 29 -4.16 -14.49 -9.47
N PRO A 30 -4.00 -15.83 -9.53
CA PRO A 30 -5.09 -16.75 -9.23
C PRO A 30 -5.60 -16.61 -7.79
N ALA A 31 -4.71 -16.45 -6.82
CA ALA A 31 -5.08 -16.25 -5.41
C ALA A 31 -5.73 -14.89 -5.19
N ILE A 32 -5.24 -13.84 -5.87
CA ILE A 32 -5.85 -12.50 -5.85
C ILE A 32 -7.29 -12.58 -6.36
N CYS A 33 -7.52 -13.17 -7.54
CA CYS A 33 -8.87 -13.33 -8.09
C CYS A 33 -9.78 -14.12 -7.15
N ALA A 34 -9.30 -15.23 -6.60
CA ALA A 34 -10.09 -16.05 -5.68
C ALA A 34 -10.57 -15.26 -4.45
N LEU A 35 -9.72 -14.40 -3.86
CA LEU A 35 -10.09 -13.57 -2.72
C LEU A 35 -11.09 -12.49 -3.11
N LEU A 36 -10.87 -11.83 -4.25
CA LEU A 36 -11.72 -10.76 -4.76
C LEU A 36 -13.12 -11.28 -5.15
N GLU A 37 -13.20 -12.44 -5.81
CA GLU A 37 -14.46 -13.11 -6.16
C GLU A 37 -15.27 -13.57 -4.94
N LYS A 38 -14.62 -13.78 -3.79
CA LYS A 38 -15.28 -14.10 -2.52
C LYS A 38 -15.83 -12.86 -1.79
N GLY A 39 -15.68 -11.68 -2.38
CA GLY A 39 -16.25 -10.43 -1.87
C GLY A 39 -15.27 -9.55 -1.10
N ILE A 40 -13.98 -9.90 -1.04
CA ILE A 40 -12.95 -8.97 -0.55
C ILE A 40 -12.84 -7.82 -1.55
N LYS A 41 -13.05 -6.59 -1.08
CA LYS A 41 -13.12 -5.41 -1.95
C LYS A 41 -11.76 -4.84 -2.29
N VAL A 42 -10.84 -4.86 -1.33
CA VAL A 42 -9.48 -4.34 -1.47
C VAL A 42 -8.50 -5.35 -0.88
N LEU A 43 -7.45 -5.63 -1.65
CA LEU A 43 -6.36 -6.49 -1.26
C LEU A 43 -5.05 -5.71 -1.30
N ILE A 44 -4.31 -5.72 -0.20
CA ILE A 44 -2.98 -5.13 -0.10
C ILE A 44 -2.00 -6.27 0.17
N ILE A 45 -1.13 -6.54 -0.81
CA ILE A 45 -0.15 -7.62 -0.74
C ILE A 45 1.22 -7.01 -0.56
N THR A 46 1.87 -7.33 0.56
CA THR A 46 3.22 -6.85 0.87
C THR A 46 4.26 -7.74 0.20
N LEU A 47 5.25 -7.11 -0.43
CA LEU A 47 6.32 -7.78 -1.18
C LEU A 47 7.70 -7.43 -0.60
N GLY A 48 7.76 -7.00 0.66
CA GLY A 48 8.99 -6.56 1.32
C GLY A 48 9.70 -5.45 0.53
N SER A 49 10.96 -5.71 0.15
CA SER A 49 11.80 -4.78 -0.63
C SER A 49 11.35 -4.56 -2.08
N TYR A 50 10.28 -5.22 -2.51
CA TYR A 50 9.64 -4.95 -3.80
C TYR A 50 8.42 -4.04 -3.66
N GLY A 51 8.03 -3.64 -2.45
CA GLY A 51 6.90 -2.75 -2.20
C GLY A 51 5.59 -3.49 -2.01
N VAL A 52 4.52 -3.02 -2.66
CA VAL A 52 3.14 -3.45 -2.40
C VAL A 52 2.34 -3.61 -3.69
N PHE A 53 1.50 -4.64 -3.76
CA PHE A 53 0.37 -4.65 -4.69
C PHE A 53 -0.90 -4.18 -4.01
N LEU A 54 -1.62 -3.30 -4.68
CA LEU A 54 -2.97 -2.86 -4.32
C LEU A 54 -3.94 -3.36 -5.38
N CYS A 55 -4.85 -4.26 -5.02
CA CYS A 55 -5.85 -4.81 -5.92
C CYS A 55 -7.26 -4.52 -5.42
N SER A 56 -8.22 -4.26 -6.33
CA SER A 56 -9.60 -3.91 -5.97
C SER A 56 -10.59 -4.43 -7.00
N THR A 57 -11.79 -4.82 -6.55
CA THR A 57 -12.93 -5.17 -7.43
C THR A 57 -13.74 -3.95 -7.88
N GLU A 58 -13.58 -2.82 -7.21
CA GLU A 58 -14.31 -1.59 -7.48
C GLU A 58 -13.33 -0.46 -7.81
N GLY A 59 -13.81 0.59 -8.48
CA GLY A 59 -13.06 1.83 -8.59
C GLY A 59 -12.65 2.31 -7.20
N LEU A 60 -11.39 2.75 -7.03
CA LEU A 60 -10.81 3.12 -5.72
C LEU A 60 -11.48 4.35 -5.06
N ASP A 61 -12.53 4.90 -5.68
CA ASP A 61 -13.33 6.02 -5.22
C ASP A 61 -14.27 5.69 -4.03
N PHE A 62 -14.56 4.41 -3.76
CA PHE A 62 -15.58 4.03 -2.77
C PHE A 62 -15.26 4.48 -1.32
N MET A 63 -13.99 4.70 -0.99
CA MET A 63 -13.56 5.10 0.36
C MET A 63 -13.72 6.61 0.62
N ASN A 64 -13.91 7.43 -0.42
CA ASN A 64 -14.07 8.88 -0.28
C ASN A 64 -15.44 9.28 0.32
N GLN A 65 -16.48 8.45 0.16
CA GLN A 65 -17.84 8.80 0.60
C GLN A 65 -18.09 8.56 2.09
N ALA A 66 -17.44 7.55 2.69
CA ALA A 66 -17.70 7.16 4.08
C ALA A 66 -17.15 8.16 5.12
N LEU A 67 -16.13 8.95 4.76
CA LEU A 67 -15.35 9.71 5.72
C LEU A 67 -15.66 11.20 5.83
N ASN A 68 -16.53 11.74 4.97
CA ASN A 68 -17.01 13.13 5.02
C ASN A 68 -17.74 13.51 6.33
N ARG A 69 -17.91 12.56 7.27
CA ARG A 69 -18.66 12.75 8.53
C ARG A 69 -17.82 12.87 9.80
N ARG A 70 -16.47 12.82 9.75
CA ARG A 70 -15.65 12.87 10.98
C ARG A 70 -14.59 13.97 10.94
N THR A 71 -14.53 14.73 12.03
CA THR A 71 -13.56 15.79 12.27
C THR A 71 -12.17 15.18 12.49
N ALA A 72 -11.30 15.27 11.48
CA ALA A 72 -9.89 14.88 11.57
C ALA A 72 -9.17 15.65 12.70
N SER A 73 -8.24 14.98 13.40
CA SER A 73 -7.39 15.57 14.45
C SER A 73 -6.35 16.53 13.84
N SER A 74 -5.69 17.38 14.64
CA SER A 74 -4.82 18.44 14.11
C SER A 74 -3.63 17.90 13.29
N SER A 75 -2.99 16.82 13.74
CA SER A 75 -1.87 16.18 13.03
C SER A 75 -2.32 15.44 11.77
N SER A 76 -3.49 14.79 11.80
CA SER A 76 -4.02 14.08 10.62
C SER A 76 -4.51 15.04 9.54
N LYS A 77 -5.07 16.20 9.92
CA LYS A 77 -5.37 17.31 9.00
C LYS A 77 -4.12 17.84 8.30
N GLN A 78 -3.02 18.02 9.03
CA GLN A 78 -1.76 18.47 8.44
C GLN A 78 -1.24 17.49 7.40
N LEU A 79 -1.23 16.19 7.70
CA LEU A 79 -0.79 15.17 6.73
C LEU A 79 -1.72 15.14 5.50
N TYR A 80 -3.03 15.19 5.71
CA TYR A 80 -4.01 15.28 4.62
C TYR A 80 -3.78 16.50 3.72
N GLU A 81 -3.67 17.71 4.29
CA GLU A 81 -3.40 18.93 3.52
C GLU A 81 -2.08 18.85 2.75
N LEU A 82 -1.08 18.21 3.36
CA LEU A 82 0.26 18.09 2.81
C LEU A 82 0.33 17.12 1.63
N VAL A 83 -0.38 15.99 1.69
CA VAL A 83 -0.44 15.00 0.61
C VAL A 83 -1.41 15.45 -0.48
N ASN A 84 -2.57 16.00 -0.10
CA ASN A 84 -3.65 16.32 -1.05
C ASN A 84 -3.45 17.66 -1.80
N LYS A 85 -2.50 18.51 -1.38
CA LYS A 85 -2.06 19.67 -2.19
C LYS A 85 -1.37 19.28 -3.50
N ASN A 86 -1.03 18.00 -3.69
CA ASN A 86 -0.34 17.53 -4.89
C ASN A 86 -1.36 17.16 -5.99
N ARG A 87 -1.38 17.93 -7.09
CA ARG A 87 -2.32 17.79 -8.22
C ARG A 87 -2.32 16.42 -8.92
N LEU A 88 -1.30 15.60 -8.68
CA LEU A 88 -1.11 14.26 -9.27
C LEU A 88 -2.22 13.26 -8.91
N ALA A 89 -2.76 13.33 -7.68
CA ALA A 89 -3.85 12.44 -7.26
C ALA A 89 -5.10 12.59 -8.15
N ASN A 90 -5.42 13.84 -8.53
CA ASN A 90 -6.60 14.14 -9.35
C ASN A 90 -6.46 13.66 -10.81
N GLN A 91 -5.25 13.66 -11.38
CA GLN A 91 -5.01 13.14 -12.73
C GLN A 91 -5.08 11.61 -12.78
N PHE A 92 -4.58 10.95 -11.73
CA PHE A 92 -4.62 9.49 -11.63
C PHE A 92 -6.06 8.98 -11.43
N LEU A 93 -6.84 9.64 -10.55
CA LEU A 93 -8.26 9.36 -10.34
C LEU A 93 -9.09 9.48 -11.63
N HIS A 94 -8.76 10.44 -12.51
CA HIS A 94 -9.44 10.57 -13.81
C HIS A 94 -9.17 9.38 -14.75
N SER A 95 -7.99 8.76 -14.67
CA SER A 95 -7.62 7.58 -15.46
C SER A 95 -8.34 6.31 -14.99
N ILE A 96 -8.65 6.22 -13.68
CA ILE A 96 -9.40 5.09 -13.10
C ILE A 96 -10.88 5.15 -13.50
N LYS A 97 -11.46 6.35 -13.58
CA LYS A 97 -12.89 6.57 -13.91
C LYS A 97 -13.31 6.16 -15.32
N THR A 98 -12.36 5.90 -16.23
CA THR A 98 -12.68 5.54 -17.62
C THR A 98 -12.73 4.03 -17.85
N ARG A 99 -12.39 3.19 -16.87
CA ARG A 99 -12.47 1.73 -16.98
C ARG A 99 -13.85 1.21 -16.57
N PRO A 100 -14.36 0.15 -17.24
CA PRO A 100 -15.67 -0.42 -16.92
C PRO A 100 -15.72 -0.93 -15.46
N GLU A 101 -16.85 -0.70 -14.79
CA GLU A 101 -17.08 -0.99 -13.36
C GLU A 101 -16.96 -2.48 -12.97
N SER A 102 -16.88 -3.38 -13.94
CA SER A 102 -16.71 -4.82 -13.77
C SER A 102 -15.24 -5.29 -13.90
N SER A 103 -14.28 -4.37 -13.94
CA SER A 103 -12.86 -4.71 -14.09
C SER A 103 -12.10 -4.73 -12.77
N LEU A 104 -11.31 -5.79 -12.57
CA LEU A 104 -10.33 -5.85 -11.49
C LEU A 104 -9.23 -4.80 -11.73
N HIS A 105 -8.93 -4.03 -10.70
CA HIS A 105 -7.88 -3.01 -10.72
C HIS A 105 -6.68 -3.50 -9.90
N ALA A 106 -5.47 -3.31 -10.42
CA ALA A 106 -4.25 -3.61 -9.68
C ALA A 106 -3.18 -2.55 -9.94
N TYR A 107 -2.44 -2.21 -8.89
CA TYR A 107 -1.34 -1.26 -8.91
C TYR A 107 -0.15 -1.83 -8.14
N HIS A 108 1.05 -1.61 -8.67
CA HIS A 108 2.29 -1.79 -7.95
C HIS A 108 2.76 -0.45 -7.40
N PHE A 109 3.06 -0.43 -6.10
CA PHE A 109 3.75 0.66 -5.43
C PHE A 109 5.16 0.18 -5.07
N PRO A 110 6.22 0.85 -5.53
CA PRO A 110 7.58 0.45 -5.17
C PRO A 110 7.88 0.79 -3.71
N SER A 111 8.72 -0.01 -3.07
CA SER A 111 9.37 0.41 -1.82
C SER A 111 10.49 1.41 -2.11
N LEU A 112 10.85 2.21 -1.11
CA LEU A 112 12.01 3.07 -1.17
C LEU A 112 13.26 2.33 -0.68
N PRO A 113 14.47 2.69 -1.15
CA PRO A 113 15.71 2.22 -0.56
C PRO A 113 15.74 2.57 0.93
N ALA A 114 16.10 1.60 1.77
CA ALA A 114 16.14 1.76 3.22
C ALA A 114 17.44 1.19 3.80
N SER A 115 17.98 1.86 4.81
CA SER A 115 19.09 1.35 5.62
C SER A 115 18.53 0.49 6.75
N VAL A 116 18.25 -0.78 6.45
CA VAL A 116 17.53 -1.70 7.35
C VAL A 116 18.30 -1.93 8.66
N VAL A 117 17.62 -1.66 9.77
CA VAL A 117 18.04 -1.97 11.14
C VAL A 117 17.26 -3.18 11.68
N SER A 118 15.94 -3.17 11.54
CA SER A 118 15.04 -4.26 11.96
C SER A 118 13.90 -4.40 10.96
N LEU A 119 13.44 -5.62 10.66
CA LEU A 119 12.25 -5.83 9.82
C LEU A 119 10.97 -6.00 10.64
N THR A 120 11.10 -6.11 11.96
CA THR A 120 9.97 -6.39 12.86
C THR A 120 9.10 -5.15 12.98
N GLY A 121 7.79 -5.31 12.82
CA GLY A 121 6.83 -4.20 12.90
C GLY A 121 6.61 -3.43 11.59
N ALA A 122 7.41 -3.67 10.54
CA ALA A 122 7.22 -2.99 9.25
C ALA A 122 5.81 -3.16 8.67
N GLY A 123 5.26 -4.39 8.74
CA GLY A 123 3.89 -4.68 8.33
C GLY A 123 2.84 -4.00 9.21
N ASP A 124 3.05 -3.97 10.53
CA ASP A 124 2.14 -3.28 11.46
C ASP A 124 2.13 -1.78 11.20
N CYS A 125 3.30 -1.19 10.95
CA CYS A 125 3.48 0.21 10.58
C CYS A 125 2.89 0.56 9.22
N LEU A 126 2.99 -0.34 8.23
CA LEU A 126 2.29 -0.20 6.94
C LEU A 126 0.78 -0.06 7.16
N VAL A 127 0.19 -1.00 7.90
CA VAL A 127 -1.25 -1.02 8.20
C VAL A 127 -1.65 0.20 9.02
N GLY A 128 -0.87 0.55 10.04
CA GLY A 128 -1.10 1.73 10.87
C GLY A 128 -1.07 3.03 10.06
N GLY A 129 -0.10 3.19 9.16
CA GLY A 129 0.00 4.36 8.28
C GLY A 129 -1.14 4.46 7.27
N ILE A 130 -1.58 3.33 6.71
CA ILE A 130 -2.77 3.27 5.84
C ILE A 130 -4.02 3.69 6.62
N LEU A 131 -4.26 3.07 7.78
CA LEU A 131 -5.46 3.36 8.58
C LEU A 131 -5.48 4.80 9.09
N ALA A 132 -4.33 5.33 9.54
CA ALA A 132 -4.22 6.71 9.97
C ALA A 132 -4.57 7.69 8.84
N SER A 133 -4.08 7.42 7.62
CA SER A 133 -4.36 8.22 6.42
C SER A 133 -5.81 8.13 5.97
N ILE A 134 -6.40 6.93 5.98
CA ILE A 134 -7.83 6.76 5.72
C ILE A 134 -8.64 7.53 6.74
N CYS A 135 -8.33 7.41 8.04
CA CYS A 135 -9.00 8.19 9.09
C CYS A 135 -8.81 9.71 8.94
N ALA A 136 -7.82 10.15 8.18
CA ALA A 136 -7.55 11.54 7.87
C ALA A 136 -8.31 12.07 6.64
N GLY A 137 -8.99 11.21 5.88
CA GLY A 137 -9.71 11.62 4.67
C GLY A 137 -9.01 11.29 3.36
N MET A 138 -7.88 10.58 3.38
CA MET A 138 -7.17 10.21 2.15
C MET A 138 -7.82 9.01 1.45
N ASP A 139 -7.67 8.97 0.13
CA ASP A 139 -8.04 7.79 -0.65
C ASP A 139 -7.10 6.59 -0.38
N VAL A 140 -7.46 5.41 -0.88
CA VAL A 140 -6.70 4.18 -0.64
C VAL A 140 -5.30 4.21 -1.25
N MET A 141 -5.12 4.86 -2.40
CA MET A 141 -3.81 4.96 -3.05
C MET A 141 -2.86 5.86 -2.26
N GLN A 142 -3.33 7.05 -1.89
CA GLN A 142 -2.61 7.98 -1.02
C GLN A 142 -2.26 7.32 0.32
N SER A 143 -3.24 6.64 0.92
CA SER A 143 -3.06 5.94 2.19
C SER A 143 -2.05 4.79 2.09
N THR A 144 -2.05 4.06 0.98
CA THR A 144 -1.06 3.01 0.70
C THR A 144 0.34 3.59 0.61
N ALA A 145 0.53 4.71 -0.10
CA ALA A 145 1.81 5.37 -0.20
C ALA A 145 2.33 5.87 1.16
N VAL A 146 1.45 6.43 2.00
CA VAL A 146 1.82 6.80 3.38
C VAL A 146 2.20 5.58 4.20
N GLY A 147 1.43 4.49 4.11
CA GLY A 147 1.78 3.23 4.78
C GLY A 147 3.18 2.76 4.42
N ILE A 148 3.54 2.78 3.14
CA ILE A 148 4.87 2.36 2.67
C ILE A 148 5.97 3.25 3.24
N ALA A 149 5.77 4.57 3.28
CA ALA A 149 6.72 5.50 3.89
C ALA A 149 6.89 5.25 5.41
N VAL A 150 5.79 5.00 6.13
CA VAL A 150 5.85 4.68 7.57
C VAL A 150 6.51 3.32 7.81
N ALA A 151 6.24 2.33 6.96
CA ALA A 151 6.90 1.02 7.02
C ALA A 151 8.39 1.12 6.73
N LYS A 152 8.79 1.98 5.78
CA LYS A 152 10.21 2.27 5.49
C LYS A 152 10.89 2.84 6.73
N ALA A 153 10.29 3.82 7.38
CA ALA A 153 10.88 4.40 8.57
C ALA A 153 10.92 3.42 9.77
N ALA A 154 9.93 2.53 9.87
CA ALA A 154 9.96 1.42 10.83
C ALA A 154 11.15 0.47 10.58
N VAL A 155 11.49 0.17 9.33
CA VAL A 155 12.64 -0.71 9.06
C VAL A 155 14.00 -0.07 9.35
N GLU A 156 14.06 1.26 9.35
CA GLU A 156 15.26 2.04 9.68
C GLU A 156 15.39 2.32 11.20
N ALA A 157 14.47 1.82 12.01
CA ALA A 157 14.45 2.00 13.47
C ALA A 157 14.77 0.69 14.23
N GLU A 158 15.29 0.83 15.45
CA GLU A 158 15.47 -0.30 16.37
C GLU A 158 14.13 -0.79 16.95
N SER A 159 13.18 0.13 17.17
CA SER A 159 11.86 -0.16 17.70
C SER A 159 10.88 -0.56 16.60
N ASN A 160 9.95 -1.48 16.92
CA ASN A 160 8.92 -1.96 15.98
C ASN A 160 8.02 -0.85 15.42
N VAL A 161 7.89 0.26 16.17
CA VAL A 161 7.21 1.49 15.72
C VAL A 161 8.20 2.64 15.91
N PRO A 162 8.47 3.46 14.89
CA PRO A 162 9.44 4.52 14.98
C PRO A 162 8.94 5.68 15.86
N THR A 163 9.86 6.26 16.65
CA THR A 163 9.54 7.31 17.63
C THR A 163 9.96 8.71 17.20
N LYS A 164 10.75 8.83 16.12
CA LYS A 164 11.43 10.08 15.73
C LYS A 164 11.14 10.53 14.29
N ASP A 165 10.18 9.91 13.61
CA ASP A 165 9.93 10.29 12.22
C ASP A 165 9.21 11.61 12.10
N SER A 166 9.76 12.47 11.25
CA SER A 166 9.12 13.73 10.92
C SER A 166 7.99 13.49 9.91
N LEU A 167 6.82 14.09 10.16
CA LEU A 167 5.70 14.09 9.22
C LEU A 167 6.09 14.60 7.82
N LYS A 168 7.13 15.45 7.73
CA LYS A 168 7.66 15.97 6.46
C LYS A 168 8.32 14.85 5.65
N THR A 169 9.15 14.03 6.28
CA THR A 169 9.82 12.89 5.63
C THR A 169 8.79 11.91 5.09
N VAL A 170 7.83 11.50 5.93
CA VAL A 170 6.75 10.57 5.54
C VAL A 170 5.96 11.12 4.35
N ARG A 171 5.65 12.42 4.34
CA ARG A 171 4.98 13.08 3.21
C ARG A 171 5.81 13.01 1.93
N ASP A 172 7.06 13.45 1.98
CA ASP A 172 7.91 13.55 0.79
C ASP A 172 8.12 12.17 0.15
N GLU A 173 8.31 11.16 0.99
CA GLU A 173 8.38 9.76 0.58
C GLU A 173 7.07 9.25 -0.02
N ALA A 174 5.93 9.49 0.65
CA ALA A 174 4.62 9.08 0.14
C ALA A 174 4.32 9.70 -1.24
N VAL A 175 4.69 10.96 -1.46
CA VAL A 175 4.56 11.63 -2.77
C VAL A 175 5.40 10.91 -3.83
N ASN A 176 6.65 10.57 -3.52
CA ASN A 176 7.53 9.85 -4.45
C ASN A 176 7.00 8.44 -4.78
N ILE A 177 6.53 7.73 -3.76
CA ILE A 177 5.94 6.39 -3.90
C ILE A 177 4.68 6.43 -4.77
N LEU A 178 3.79 7.40 -4.52
CA LEU A 178 2.56 7.57 -5.29
C LEU A 178 2.85 7.93 -6.75
N ALA A 179 3.81 8.81 -7.00
CA ALA A 179 4.22 9.19 -8.35
C ALA A 179 4.87 8.03 -9.13
N ALA A 180 5.50 7.09 -8.42
CA ALA A 180 6.13 5.90 -9.01
C ALA A 180 5.19 4.69 -9.14
N ALA A 181 3.94 4.80 -8.68
CA ALA A 181 2.97 3.72 -8.76
C ALA A 181 2.61 3.38 -10.22
N LYS A 182 2.53 2.08 -10.53
CA LYS A 182 2.28 1.59 -11.90
C LYS A 182 1.04 0.71 -11.94
N PRO A 183 0.14 0.87 -12.93
CA PRO A 183 -0.96 -0.07 -13.14
C PRO A 183 -0.43 -1.44 -13.55
N LEU A 184 -1.08 -2.49 -13.06
CA LEU A 184 -0.87 -3.88 -13.47
C LEU A 184 -2.08 -4.37 -14.26
N VAL A 185 -1.86 -5.36 -15.12
CA VAL A 185 -2.90 -5.88 -16.01
C VAL A 185 -3.23 -7.32 -15.65
N PHE A 186 -4.51 -7.60 -15.43
CA PHE A 186 -5.06 -8.93 -15.17
C PHE A 186 -5.25 -9.77 -16.44
N ASN A 187 -4.53 -9.51 -17.54
CA ASN A 187 -4.61 -10.30 -18.79
C ASN A 187 -4.50 -11.79 -18.51
#